data_AF-X1TC58-F1
#
_entry.id   AF-X1TC58-F1
#
_cell.length_a   1.000
_cell.length_b   1.000
_cell.length_c   1.000
_cell.angle_alpha   90.00
_cell.angle_beta   90.00
_cell.angle_gamma   90.00
#
_symmetry.space_group_name_H-M   'P 1'
#
loop_
_entity.id
_entity.type
_entity.pdbx_description
1 polymer ?
#
loop_
_entity_poly.entity_id
_entity_poly.type
_entity_poly.pdbx_seq_one_letter_code
_entity_poly.pdbx_strand_id
1 'polypeptide(L)'
;MVSDTNVVICSGDVSPSVIELQETLELIKEKIYSDYYIFVPGNHDIWDLELKKYKNKQGISMQKYEVDLPNITKRAGFHFLPSNPLIIEEEFAFIGSIGWYDYTLRAHKWDEFLKREQVGYKEKYYMGRYLNE
;
A
#
# COMPACT_ATOMS: atom_id res chain seq x y z
N MET A 1 21.28 22.85 16.00
CA MET A 1 22.05 21.89 15.18
C MET A 1 21.02 21.02 14.54
N VAL A 2 20.94 20.98 13.22
CA VAL A 2 20.11 19.98 12.53
C VAL A 2 20.87 18.66 12.70
N SER A 3 20.30 17.68 13.38
CA SER A 3 20.86 16.32 13.37
C SER A 3 20.86 15.82 11.93
N ASP A 4 21.89 15.07 11.54
CA ASP A 4 21.92 14.34 10.27
C ASP A 4 20.94 13.15 10.34
N THR A 5 19.65 13.43 10.50
CA THR A 5 18.59 12.44 10.58
C THR A 5 18.39 11.83 9.20
N ASN A 6 18.57 10.51 9.12
CA ASN A 6 18.43 9.76 7.87
C ASN A 6 17.11 8.99 7.87
N VAL A 7 16.47 8.97 6.70
CA VAL A 7 15.19 8.29 6.49
C VAL A 7 15.31 7.37 5.28
N VAL A 8 14.94 6.11 5.46
CA VAL A 8 14.78 5.15 4.38
C VAL A 8 13.29 4.97 4.12
N ILE A 9 12.89 5.18 2.87
CA ILE A 9 11.51 5.03 2.42
C ILE A 9 11.47 3.90 1.39
N CYS A 10 10.69 2.87 1.69
CA CYS A 10 10.35 1.81 0.74
C CYS A 10 8.95 2.11 0.18
N SER A 11 8.89 2.60 -1.06
CA SER A 11 7.68 3.14 -1.70
C SER A 11 6.95 2.13 -2.58
N GLY A 12 6.74 0.93 -2.06
CA GLY A 12 5.85 -0.07 -2.64
C GLY A 12 6.47 -1.03 -3.63
N ASP A 13 5.66 -1.99 -4.05
CA ASP A 13 5.95 -3.06 -4.99
C ASP A 13 7.18 -3.90 -4.63
N VAL A 14 7.26 -4.28 -3.35
CA VAL A 14 8.30 -5.17 -2.83
C VAL A 14 7.99 -6.62 -3.18
N SER A 15 6.83 -7.13 -2.74
CA SER A 15 6.41 -8.49 -3.06
C SER A 15 4.93 -8.75 -2.77
N PRO A 16 4.24 -9.55 -3.61
CA PRO A 16 2.94 -10.09 -3.29
C PRO A 16 2.97 -11.15 -2.18
N SER A 17 4.13 -11.68 -1.78
CA SER A 17 4.25 -12.57 -0.62
C SER A 17 4.51 -11.76 0.65
N VAL A 18 3.68 -11.94 1.68
CA VAL A 18 3.89 -11.28 2.99
C VAL A 18 5.19 -11.74 3.68
N ILE A 19 5.64 -12.97 3.38
CA ILE A 19 6.88 -13.53 3.93
C ILE A 19 8.08 -12.84 3.27
N GLU A 20 8.12 -12.83 1.93
CA GLU A 20 9.22 -12.20 1.18
C GLU A 20 9.28 -10.69 1.43
N LEU A 21 8.13 -10.03 1.57
CA LEU A 21 8.07 -8.62 1.94
C LEU A 21 8.71 -8.40 3.30
N GLN A 22 8.34 -9.17 4.33
CA GLN A 22 8.91 -9.05 5.67
C GLN A 22 10.44 -9.28 5.64
N GLU A 23 10.90 -10.36 5.01
CA GLU A 23 12.33 -10.69 4.88
C GLU A 23 13.10 -9.58 4.16
N THR A 24 12.51 -8.97 3.12
CA THR A 24 13.14 -7.88 2.38
C THR A 24 13.28 -6.63 3.25
N LEU A 25 12.25 -6.27 4.02
CA LEU A 25 12.31 -5.12 4.93
C LEU A 25 13.35 -5.34 6.04
N GLU A 26 13.38 -6.55 6.62
CA GLU A 26 14.39 -6.92 7.62
C GLU A 26 15.81 -6.83 7.04
N LEU A 27 16.01 -7.30 5.80
CA LEU A 27 17.29 -7.20 5.12
C LEU A 27 17.69 -5.74 4.84
N ILE A 28 16.76 -4.88 4.42
CA ILE A 28 17.02 -3.44 4.24
C ILE A 28 17.53 -2.84 5.54
N LYS A 29 16.86 -3.14 6.66
CA LYS A 29 17.25 -2.64 7.98
C LYS A 29 18.58 -3.19 8.47
N GLU A 30 18.91 -4.42 8.11
CA GLU A 30 20.22 -5.02 8.40
C GLU A 30 21.36 -4.34 7.61
N LYS A 31 21.11 -3.98 6.34
CA LYS A 31 22.15 -3.50 5.41
C LYS A 31 22.28 -1.99 5.34
N ILE A 32 21.24 -1.24 5.71
CA ILE A 32 21.19 0.22 5.58
C ILE A 32 20.86 0.80 6.96
N TYR A 33 21.79 1.58 7.53
CA TYR A 33 21.53 2.32 8.75
C TYR A 33 20.69 3.56 8.46
N SER A 34 19.64 3.74 9.25
CA SER A 34 18.70 4.87 9.19
C SER A 34 18.05 5.03 10.57
N ASP A 35 17.71 6.26 10.93
CA ASP A 35 16.98 6.57 12.17
C ASP A 35 15.50 6.17 12.03
N TYR A 36 14.98 6.32 10.81
CA TYR A 36 13.60 6.01 10.47
C TYR A 36 13.52 5.13 9.22
N TYR A 37 12.61 4.15 9.27
CA TYR A 37 12.28 3.27 8.16
C TYR A 37 10.79 3.40 7.90
N ILE A 38 10.41 3.74 6.67
CA ILE A 38 9.03 3.98 6.27
C ILE A 38 8.67 3.01 5.15
N PHE A 39 7.49 2.41 5.24
CA PHE A 39 6.92 1.61 4.17
C PHE A 39 5.59 2.20 3.71
N VAL A 40 5.46 2.35 2.39
CA VAL A 40 4.21 2.67 1.69
C VAL A 40 3.95 1.50 0.74
N PRO A 41 2.81 0.80 0.81
CA PRO A 41 2.55 -0.30 -0.11
C PRO A 41 2.25 0.20 -1.51
N GLY A 42 2.63 -0.61 -2.50
CA GLY A 42 2.23 -0.51 -3.90
C GLY A 42 1.16 -1.55 -4.27
N ASN A 43 0.84 -1.66 -5.56
CA ASN A 43 -0.19 -2.59 -6.01
C ASN A 43 0.22 -4.05 -5.88
N HIS A 44 1.46 -4.40 -6.18
CA HIS A 44 1.95 -5.76 -6.04
C HIS A 44 1.94 -6.20 -4.58
N ASP A 45 2.14 -5.30 -3.63
CA ASP A 45 2.13 -5.63 -2.19
C ASP A 45 0.75 -6.03 -1.67
N ILE A 46 -0.34 -5.61 -2.33
CA ILE A 46 -1.69 -6.01 -1.96
C ILE A 46 -2.28 -7.08 -2.87
N TRP A 47 -1.57 -7.45 -3.94
CA TRP A 47 -1.97 -8.56 -4.77
C TRP A 47 -1.90 -9.86 -3.98
N ASP A 48 -2.90 -10.69 -4.20
CA ASP A 48 -2.93 -12.05 -3.73
C ASP A 48 -2.70 -12.98 -4.93
N LEU A 49 -1.49 -13.55 -5.01
CA LEU A 49 -1.16 -14.54 -6.04
C LEU A 49 -1.57 -15.96 -5.63
N GLU A 50 -2.01 -16.19 -4.40
CA GLU A 50 -2.45 -17.49 -3.88
C GLU A 50 -3.95 -17.78 -4.13
N LEU A 51 -4.65 -16.91 -4.85
CA LEU A 51 -6.06 -17.03 -5.26
C LEU A 51 -6.45 -18.37 -5.91
N LYS A 52 -5.49 -19.18 -6.39
CA LYS A 52 -5.77 -20.54 -6.86
C LYS A 52 -6.35 -21.46 -5.77
N LYS A 53 -6.12 -21.18 -4.49
CA LYS A 53 -6.60 -22.00 -3.36
C LYS A 53 -7.98 -21.59 -2.84
N TYR A 54 -8.39 -20.34 -2.99
CA TYR A 54 -9.59 -19.80 -2.35
C TYR A 54 -10.54 -19.19 -3.39
N LYS A 55 -11.31 -20.06 -4.08
CA LYS A 55 -12.18 -19.69 -5.20
C LYS A 55 -13.24 -18.60 -4.93
N ASN A 56 -13.48 -18.14 -3.70
CA ASN A 56 -14.66 -17.33 -3.36
C ASN A 56 -14.47 -16.25 -2.26
N LYS A 57 -13.24 -15.79 -1.95
CA LYS A 57 -13.06 -14.76 -0.91
C LYS A 57 -12.82 -13.37 -1.53
N GLN A 58 -13.88 -12.57 -1.59
CA GLN A 58 -13.75 -11.11 -1.72
C GLN A 58 -13.07 -10.55 -0.46
N GLY A 59 -12.29 -9.46 -0.61
CA GLY A 59 -11.69 -8.75 0.53
C GLY A 59 -10.29 -9.20 0.95
N ILE A 60 -9.62 -10.10 0.21
CA ILE A 60 -8.27 -10.55 0.60
C ILE A 60 -7.24 -9.41 0.49
N SER A 61 -7.27 -8.61 -0.58
CA SER A 61 -6.38 -7.44 -0.68
C SER A 61 -6.63 -6.40 0.42
N MET A 62 -7.88 -6.26 0.87
CA MET A 62 -8.24 -5.37 1.97
C MET A 62 -7.73 -5.91 3.30
N GLN A 63 -7.91 -7.21 3.58
CA GLN A 63 -7.30 -7.89 4.73
C GLN A 63 -5.77 -7.70 4.74
N LYS A 64 -5.13 -7.87 3.58
CA LYS A 64 -3.69 -7.69 3.44
C LYS A 64 -3.30 -6.24 3.77
N TYR A 65 -4.01 -5.27 3.21
CA TYR A 65 -3.74 -3.84 3.41
C TYR A 65 -4.01 -3.34 4.84
N GLU A 66 -5.13 -3.75 5.44
CA GLU A 66 -5.59 -3.22 6.74
C GLU A 66 -5.02 -3.98 7.94
N VAL A 67 -4.59 -5.24 7.74
CA VAL A 67 -4.18 -6.12 8.84
C VAL A 67 -2.78 -6.67 8.61
N ASP A 68 -2.53 -7.35 7.49
CA ASP A 68 -1.29 -8.12 7.35
C ASP A 68 -0.08 -7.21 7.15
N LEU A 69 -0.17 -6.24 6.24
CA LEU A 69 0.89 -5.27 5.93
C LEU A 69 1.30 -4.43 7.16
N PRO A 70 0.38 -3.79 7.92
CA PRO A 70 0.74 -3.08 9.15
C PRO A 70 1.46 -3.97 10.16
N ASN A 71 1.05 -5.24 10.28
CA ASN A 71 1.64 -6.17 11.23
C ASN A 71 3.05 -6.61 10.81
N ILE A 72 3.28 -6.97 9.55
CA ILE A 72 4.61 -7.40 9.06
C ILE A 72 5.59 -6.23 9.07
N THR A 73 5.17 -5.03 8.67
CA THR A 73 6.06 -3.85 8.63
C THR A 73 6.46 -3.46 10.04
N LYS A 74 5.52 -3.51 11.00
CA LYS A 74 5.82 -3.30 12.42
C LYS A 74 6.82 -4.33 12.95
N ARG A 75 6.68 -5.61 12.58
CA ARG A 75 7.64 -6.66 12.96
C ARG A 75 9.03 -6.43 12.37
N ALA A 76 9.12 -6.01 11.11
CA ALA A 76 10.38 -5.60 10.48
C ALA A 76 10.91 -4.24 11.03
N GLY A 77 10.14 -3.56 11.87
CA GLY A 77 10.49 -2.28 12.47
C GLY A 77 10.49 -1.11 11.49
N PHE A 78 9.57 -1.16 10.52
CA PHE A 78 9.19 -0.08 9.62
C PHE A 78 7.88 0.57 10.09
N HIS A 79 7.77 1.87 9.85
CA HIS A 79 6.53 2.61 9.99
C HIS A 79 5.62 2.38 8.78
N PHE A 80 4.41 1.84 9.01
CA PHE A 80 3.40 1.71 7.96
C PHE A 80 2.69 3.05 7.75
N LEU A 81 3.12 3.80 6.73
CA LEU A 81 2.65 5.16 6.53
C LEU A 81 1.13 5.31 6.38
N PRO A 82 0.40 4.35 5.77
CA PRO A 82 -1.05 4.46 5.69
C PRO A 82 -1.82 4.36 7.02
N SER A 83 -1.20 3.84 8.09
CA SER A 83 -1.89 3.78 9.39
C SER A 83 -1.96 5.15 10.07
N ASN A 84 -0.88 5.92 10.03
CA ASN A 84 -0.80 7.26 10.62
C ASN A 84 0.44 8.02 10.12
N PRO A 85 0.45 9.36 10.23
CA PRO A 85 1.65 10.14 9.98
C PRO A 85 2.82 9.71 10.86
N LEU A 86 4.04 9.78 10.31
CA LEU A 86 5.28 9.73 11.08
C LEU A 86 5.77 11.17 11.29
N ILE A 87 5.91 11.58 12.54
CA ILE A 87 6.44 12.91 12.91
C ILE A 87 7.88 12.76 13.37
N ILE A 88 8.78 13.54 12.78
CA ILE A 88 10.21 13.59 13.10
C ILE A 88 10.54 14.97 13.65
N GLU A 89 11.13 15.01 14.85
CA GLU A 89 11.64 16.23 15.50
C GLU A 89 10.60 17.38 15.62
N GLU A 90 9.31 17.07 15.60
CA GLU A 90 8.19 18.04 15.59
C GLU A 90 8.19 19.04 14.41
N GLU A 91 9.10 18.86 13.44
CA GLU A 91 9.28 19.75 12.28
C GLU A 91 8.80 19.10 10.98
N PHE A 92 9.04 17.79 10.82
CA PHE A 92 8.73 17.06 9.60
C PHE A 92 7.65 16.01 9.82
N ALA A 93 6.69 15.95 8.89
CA ALA A 93 5.64 14.96 8.88
C ALA A 93 5.67 14.19 7.55
N PHE A 94 5.76 12.86 7.64
CA PHE A 94 5.52 11.97 6.51
C PHE A 94 4.07 11.49 6.59
N ILE A 95 3.35 11.64 5.49
CA ILE A 95 1.96 11.22 5.34
C ILE A 95 1.85 10.52 4.00
N GLY A 96 1.14 9.41 3.94
CA GLY A 96 0.96 8.69 2.69
C GLY A 96 -0.08 7.59 2.80
N SER A 97 -0.54 7.15 1.64
CA SER A 97 -1.40 5.99 1.45
C SER A 97 -0.91 5.25 0.21
N ILE A 98 -1.50 4.09 -0.10
CA ILE A 98 -1.23 3.39 -1.37
C ILE A 98 -1.53 4.23 -2.62
N GLY A 99 -2.35 5.29 -2.50
CA GLY A 99 -2.70 6.13 -3.64
C GLY A 99 -3.39 5.36 -4.77
N TRP A 100 -4.31 4.45 -4.42
CA TRP A 100 -5.00 3.61 -5.40
C TRP A 100 -5.69 4.45 -6.48
N TYR A 101 -5.79 3.90 -7.69
CA TYR A 101 -6.28 4.62 -8.86
C TYR A 101 -7.77 4.36 -9.10
N ASP A 102 -8.45 5.38 -9.64
CA ASP A 102 -9.88 5.38 -9.93
C ASP A 102 -10.21 5.45 -11.44
N TYR A 103 -9.23 5.11 -12.29
CA TYR A 103 -9.33 5.12 -13.75
C TYR A 103 -9.58 6.50 -14.39
N THR A 104 -9.40 7.60 -13.66
CA THR A 104 -9.45 8.97 -14.20
C THR A 104 -8.37 9.24 -15.26
N LEU A 105 -7.20 8.61 -15.13
CA LEU A 105 -6.08 8.71 -16.09
C LEU A 105 -6.05 7.59 -17.14
N ARG A 106 -7.14 6.85 -17.33
CA ARG A 106 -7.16 5.74 -18.31
C ARG A 106 -7.03 6.24 -19.74
N ALA A 107 -6.51 5.39 -20.62
CA ALA A 107 -6.47 5.66 -22.04
C ALA A 107 -7.84 5.39 -22.70
N HIS A 108 -8.62 6.46 -22.92
CA HIS A 108 -9.98 6.41 -23.48
C HIS A 108 -10.13 5.67 -24.81
N LYS A 109 -9.06 5.58 -25.61
CA LYS A 109 -9.06 4.80 -26.86
C LYS A 109 -9.38 3.31 -26.65
N TRP A 110 -9.25 2.81 -25.42
CA TRP A 110 -9.56 1.42 -25.07
C TRP A 110 -10.92 1.28 -24.37
N ASP A 111 -11.72 2.35 -24.26
CA ASP A 111 -12.99 2.31 -23.54
C ASP A 111 -13.97 1.29 -24.15
N GLU A 112 -13.89 1.02 -25.46
CA GLU A 112 -14.71 0.00 -26.15
C GLU A 112 -14.44 -1.44 -25.68
N PHE A 113 -13.27 -1.69 -25.10
CA PHE A 113 -12.88 -3.00 -24.56
C PHE A 113 -13.26 -3.19 -23.09
N LEU A 114 -13.73 -2.13 -22.41
CA LEU A 114 -14.19 -2.21 -21.03
C LEU A 114 -15.52 -2.96 -20.97
N LYS A 115 -15.52 -4.13 -20.33
CA LYS A 115 -16.74 -4.87 -20.05
C LYS A 115 -17.61 -4.11 -19.03
N ARG A 116 -18.91 -4.38 -19.04
CA ARG A 116 -19.87 -3.78 -18.10
C ARG A 116 -19.53 -4.03 -16.62
N GLU A 117 -18.87 -5.15 -16.33
CA GLU A 117 -18.35 -5.49 -14.99
C GLU A 117 -17.12 -4.65 -14.60
N GLN A 118 -16.39 -4.12 -15.58
CA GLN A 118 -15.18 -3.32 -15.39
C GLN A 118 -15.49 -1.81 -15.35
N VAL A 119 -16.71 -1.37 -15.65
CA VAL A 119 -17.12 0.04 -15.49
C VAL A 119 -17.62 0.36 -14.08
N GLY A 120 -17.57 -0.59 -13.14
CA GLY A 120 -17.91 -0.37 -11.74
C GLY A 120 -17.08 0.72 -11.06
N TYR A 121 -15.91 1.11 -11.61
CA TYR A 121 -15.16 2.29 -11.14
C TYR A 121 -15.95 3.60 -11.28
N LYS A 122 -16.95 3.66 -12.16
CA LYS A 122 -17.85 4.80 -12.32
C LYS A 122 -18.84 4.92 -11.17
N GLU A 123 -19.06 3.83 -10.44
CA GLU A 123 -20.00 3.77 -9.32
C GLU A 123 -19.23 3.95 -8.01
N LYS A 124 -19.10 5.20 -7.57
CA LYS A 124 -18.44 5.51 -6.29
C LYS A 124 -19.45 5.38 -5.16
N TYR A 125 -19.12 4.66 -4.10
CA TYR A 125 -19.96 4.56 -2.89
C TYR A 125 -19.16 4.97 -1.66
N TYR A 126 -19.76 5.77 -0.79
CA TYR A 126 -19.20 6.10 0.53
C TYR A 126 -20.24 5.86 1.61
N MET A 127 -19.91 5.00 2.58
CA MET A 127 -20.84 4.60 3.67
C MET A 127 -22.23 4.16 3.16
N GLY A 128 -22.24 3.37 2.08
CA GLY A 128 -23.47 2.86 1.46
C GLY A 128 -24.24 3.89 0.63
N ARG A 129 -23.75 5.13 0.48
CA ARG A 129 -24.35 6.14 -0.39
C ARG A 129 -23.63 6.18 -1.72
N TYR A 130 -24.40 6.19 -2.80
CA TYR A 130 -23.89 6.41 -4.14
C TYR A 130 -23.44 7.88 -4.28
N LEU A 131 -22.20 8.08 -4.72
CA LEU A 131 -21.59 9.36 -5.03
C LEU A 131 -21.67 9.55 -6.55
N ASN A 132 -22.59 10.40 -7.01
CA ASN A 132 -22.54 10.93 -8.36
C ASN A 132 -21.59 12.13 -8.39
N GLU A 133 -20.73 12.18 -9.41
CA GLU A 133 -20.06 13.42 -9.84
C GLU A 133 -21.07 14.36 -10.52
#